data_AF-A0A1F2WDZ5-F1
#
_entry.id   AF-A0A1F2WDZ5-F1
#
_cell.length_a   1.000
_cell.length_b   1.000
_cell.length_c   1.000
_cell.angle_alpha   90.00
_cell.angle_beta   90.00
_cell.angle_gamma   90.00
#
_symmetry.space_group_name_H-M   'P 1'
#
loop_
_entity.id
_entity.type
_entity.pdbx_description
1 polymer ?
#
loop_
_entity_poly.entity_id
_entity_poly.type
_entity_poly.pdbx_seq_one_letter_code
_entity_poly.pdbx_strand_id
1 'polypeptide(L)' 'MLIDCNDCIRQYTGACRDCVVTHLLDGLAGPVEVDAEQAEALGVLAECGLVPDLRLVRRAAHG' A
#
# COMPACT_ATOMS: atom_id res chain seq x y z
N MET A 1 -8.90 0.66 -6.60
CA MET A 1 -8.40 -0.23 -5.54
C MET A 1 -8.29 0.57 -4.25
N LEU A 2 -8.90 0.09 -3.15
CA LEU A 2 -8.76 0.73 -1.84
C LEU A 2 -7.49 0.25 -1.12
N ILE A 3 -6.63 1.18 -0.74
CA ILE A 3 -5.48 0.96 0.13
C ILE A 3 -5.90 1.32 1.56
N ASP A 4 -6.01 0.31 2.42
CA ASP A 4 -6.25 0.47 3.86
C ASP A 4 -5.25 -0.39 4.65
N CYS A 5 -4.52 0.23 5.57
CA CYS A 5 -3.60 -0.44 6.48
C CYS A 5 -4.30 -1.37 7.48
N ASN A 6 -5.54 -1.06 7.87
CA ASN A 6 -6.32 -1.86 8.82
C ASN A 6 -6.77 -3.20 8.23
N ASP A 7 -6.96 -3.25 6.92
CA ASP A 7 -7.30 -4.47 6.19
C ASP A 7 -6.08 -5.29 5.76
N CYS A 8 -4.85 -4.89 6.11
CA CYS A 8 -3.64 -5.59 5.70
C CYS A 8 -3.25 -6.68 6.71
N ILE A 9 -3.02 -7.92 6.25
CA ILE A 9 -2.56 -9.01 7.13
C ILE A 9 -1.15 -8.78 7.69
N ARG A 10 -0.38 -7.90 7.04
CA ARG A 10 1.01 -7.58 7.41
C ARG A 10 1.09 -6.42 8.40
N GLN A 11 -0.05 -5.85 8.81
CA GLN A 11 -0.10 -4.79 9.82
C GLN A 11 0.64 -5.24 11.09
N TYR A 12 1.42 -4.34 11.68
CA TYR A 12 2.28 -4.58 12.86
C TYR A 12 3.45 -5.55 12.65
N THR A 13 3.81 -5.88 11.41
CA THR A 13 5.04 -6.63 11.09
C THR A 13 6.12 -5.72 10.51
N GLY A 14 7.37 -6.22 10.46
CA GLY A 14 8.49 -5.50 9.83
C GLY A 14 8.26 -5.17 8.34
N ALA A 15 7.32 -5.83 7.67
CA ALA A 15 6.98 -5.56 6.27
C ALA A 15 6.40 -4.15 6.05
N CYS A 16 5.88 -3.50 7.08
CA CYS A 16 5.41 -2.11 7.01
C CYS A 16 6.55 -1.08 6.98
N ARG A 17 7.76 -1.40 7.48
CA ARG A 17 8.88 -0.44 7.52
C ARG A 17 9.44 -0.11 6.13
N ASP A 18 9.22 -0.97 5.15
CA ASP A 18 9.63 -0.81 3.75
C ASP A 18 8.41 -0.88 2.80
N CYS A 19 7.24 -0.44 3.25
CA CYS A 19 6.02 -0.44 2.44
C CYS A 19 5.70 0.97 1.97
N VAL A 20 5.45 1.13 0.67
CA VAL A 20 5.03 2.42 0.09
C VAL A 20 3.79 2.98 0.79
N VAL A 21 2.93 2.11 1.33
CA VAL A 21 1.71 2.47 2.06
C VAL A 21 2.00 3.31 3.31
N THR A 22 3.11 3.06 4.01
CA THR A 22 3.47 3.86 5.19
C THR A 22 3.92 5.26 4.82
N HIS A 23 4.50 5.46 3.63
CA HIS A 23 4.85 6.80 3.12
C HIS A 23 3.68 7.49 2.39
N LEU A 24 2.83 6.74 1.68
CA LEU A 24 1.63 7.24 1.01
C LEU A 24 0.56 7.68 2.01
N LEU A 25 0.45 7.01 3.15
CA LEU A 25 -0.52 7.31 4.20
C LEU A 25 0.06 8.12 5.37
N ASP A 26 1.36 8.47 5.36
CA ASP A 26 1.94 9.32 6.41
C ASP A 26 1.23 10.68 6.41
N GLY A 27 0.55 11.01 7.50
CA GLY A 27 -0.24 12.23 7.62
C GLY A 27 -1.67 12.17 7.02
N LEU A 28 -2.07 11.05 6.40
CA LEU A 28 -3.46 10.86 5.94
C LEU A 28 -4.27 10.09 6.99
N ALA A 29 -5.37 10.69 7.44
CA ALA A 29 -6.28 10.10 8.42
C ALA A 29 -7.33 9.17 7.77
N GLY A 30 -6.95 8.36 6.77
CA GLY A 30 -7.92 7.50 6.09
C GLY A 30 -7.38 6.68 4.91
N PRO A 31 -8.23 5.80 4.33
CA PRO A 31 -7.87 4.96 3.21
C PRO A 31 -7.73 5.80 1.92
N VAL A 32 -6.88 5.32 1.01
CA VAL A 32 -6.64 5.97 -0.30
C VAL A 32 -7.21 5.10 -1.40
N GLU A 33 -8.02 5.69 -2.27
CA GLU A 33 -8.41 5.06 -3.52
C GLU A 33 -7.33 5.28 -4.59
N VAL A 34 -6.89 4.18 -5.18
CA VAL A 34 -5.92 4.14 -6.27
C VAL A 34 -6.60 3.52 -7.48
N ASP A 35 -6.72 4.26 -8.57
CA ASP A 35 -7.24 3.75 -9.83
C ASP A 35 -6.20 2.85 -10.56
N ALA A 36 -6.57 2.31 -11.73
CA ALA A 36 -5.71 1.38 -12.45
C ALA A 36 -4.44 2.05 -13.03
N GLU A 37 -4.54 3.29 -13.50
CA GLU A 37 -3.41 4.04 -14.06
C GLU A 37 -2.44 4.43 -12.94
N GLN A 38 -2.96 4.84 -11.79
CA GLN A 38 -2.17 5.13 -10.60
C GLN A 38 -1.47 3.88 -10.07
N ALA A 39 -2.13 2.71 -10.11
CA ALA A 39 -1.51 1.45 -9.70
C ALA A 39 -0.35 1.04 -10.64
N GLU A 40 -0.50 1.26 -11.94
CA GLU A 40 0.56 1.03 -12.93
C GLU A 40 1.74 1.98 -12.70
N ALA A 41 1.47 3.27 -12.50
CA ALA A 41 2.51 4.26 -12.22
C ALA A 41 3.30 3.93 -10.95
N LEU A 42 2.63 3.46 -9.89
CA LEU A 42 3.30 2.99 -8.67
C LEU A 42 4.21 1.79 -8.94
N GLY A 43 3.82 0.88 -9.84
CA GLY A 43 4.64 -0.23 -10.29
C GLY A 43 5.92 0.25 -10.98
N VAL A 44 5.80 1.15 -11.96
CA VAL A 44 6.95 1.71 -12.70
C VAL A 44 7.92 2.43 -11.75
N LEU A 45 7.40 3.22 -10.81
CA LEU A 45 8.24 3.91 -9.82
C LEU A 45 8.99 2.92 -8.92
N ALA A 46 8.35 1.80 -8.54
CA ALA A 46 8.98 0.75 -7.74
C ALA A 46 10.08 0.03 -8.52
N GLU A 47 9.84 -0.29 -9.78
CA GLU A 47 10.85 -0.91 -10.67
C GLU A 47 12.08 -0.01 -10.84
N CYS A 48 11.89 1.31 -10.90
CA CYS A 48 12.98 2.28 -10.94
C CYS A 48 13.67 2.50 -9.57
N GLY A 49 13.19 1.89 -8.48
CA GLY A 49 13.70 2.08 -7.13
C GLY A 49 13.41 3.46 -6.53
N LEU A 50 12.44 4.19 -7.09
CA LEU A 50 12.03 5.52 -6.62
C LEU A 50 11.05 5.43 -5.44
N VAL A 51 10.30 4.33 -5.35
CA VAL A 51 9.42 4.01 -4.22
C VAL A 51 9.59 2.54 -3.83
N PRO A 52 9.28 2.15 -2.58
CA PRO A 52 9.20 0.74 -2.22
C PRO A 52 8.05 0.03 -2.94
N ASP A 53 8.09 -1.30 -3.02
CA ASP A 53 6.98 -2.08 -3.57
C ASP A 53 5.69 -1.91 -2.77
N LEU A 54 4.55 -1.94 -3.48
CA LEU A 54 3.24 -2.08 -2.84
C LEU A 54 3.06 -3.51 -2.32
N ARG A 55 3.31 -3.71 -1.02
CA ARG A 55 3.21 -5.01 -0.34
C ARG A 55 1.89 -5.21 0.41
N LEU A 56 0.85 -4.48 0.01
CA LEU A 56 -0.48 -4.60 0.62
C LEU A 56 -1.07 -5.97 0.29
N VAL A 57 -1.26 -6.78 1.33
CA VAL A 57 -1.96 -8.06 1.24
C VAL A 57 -3.23 -7.94 2.05
N ARG A 58 -4.36 -7.88 1.34
CA ARG A 58 -5.68 -7.81 1.98
C ARG A 58 -5.91 -9.06 2.83
N ARG A 59 -6.43 -8.85 4.03
CA ARG A 59 -7.09 -9.90 4.80
C ARG A 59 -8.19 -10.46 3.90
N ALA A 60 -8.26 -11.78 3.75
CA ALA A 60 -9.41 -12.39 3.10
C ALA A 60 -10.65 -11.81 3.79
N ALA A 61 -11.55 -11.20 3.02
CA ALA A 61 -12.71 -10.53 3.58
C ALA A 61 -13.36 -11.47 4.59
N HIS A 62 -13.41 -11.06 5.86
CA HIS A 62 -14.32 -11.69 6.80
C HIS A 62 -15.70 -11.29 6.30
N GLY A 63 -16.38 -12.23 5.65
CA GLY A 63 -17.77 -12.08 5.24
C GLY A 63 -18.69 -11.84 6.42
#